data_AF-A0AAN6MXH9-F1
#
_entry.id   AF-A0AAN6MXH9-F1
#
_cell.length_a   1.000
_cell.length_b   1.000
_cell.length_c   1.000
_cell.angle_alpha   90.00
_cell.angle_beta   90.00
_cell.angle_gamma   90.00
#
_symmetry.space_group_name_H-M   'P 1'
#
loop_
_entity.id
_entity.type
_entity.pdbx_description
1 polymer ?
#
loop_
_entity_poly.entity_id
_entity_poly.type
_entity_poly.pdbx_seq_one_letter_code
_entity_poly.pdbx_strand_id
1 'polypeptide(L)'
;MQSTADGSAGSSNKTQFQDNIQRLTKVWAAQEANRLKASGGTEDAKVYMEVKYEGKQNGPFQGKLVSQGTIISIDGEDYVENRVLIKP
;
A
#
# COMPACT_ATOMS: atom_id res chain seq x y z
N MET A 1 38.46 -49.09 -4.47
CA MET A 1 39.00 -47.81 -3.95
C MET A 1 37.86 -46.81 -3.88
N GLN A 2 37.95 -45.93 -2.89
CA GLN A 2 37.02 -44.95 -2.30
C GLN A 2 36.49 -43.87 -3.28
N SER A 3 35.22 -43.46 -3.09
CA SER A 3 34.64 -42.06 -3.14
C SER A 3 34.74 -41.16 -4.40
N THR A 4 33.89 -40.15 -4.67
CA THR A 4 32.70 -39.53 -4.02
C THR A 4 32.06 -38.50 -4.96
N ALA A 5 30.75 -38.29 -4.75
CA ALA A 5 30.01 -37.02 -4.81
C ALA A 5 29.78 -36.33 -6.18
N ASP A 6 28.61 -36.61 -6.74
CA ASP A 6 27.88 -35.65 -7.57
C ASP A 6 26.46 -35.49 -6.96
N GLY A 7 26.17 -34.33 -6.39
CA GLY A 7 24.93 -34.12 -5.63
C GLY A 7 24.82 -32.82 -4.82
N SER A 8 25.82 -31.93 -4.88
CA SER A 8 25.86 -30.72 -4.05
C SER A 8 25.17 -29.50 -4.68
N ALA A 9 25.13 -29.37 -6.00
CA ALA A 9 24.68 -28.14 -6.68
C ALA A 9 23.16 -27.88 -6.60
N GLY A 10 22.31 -28.92 -6.63
CA GLY A 10 20.86 -28.76 -6.53
C GLY A 10 20.38 -28.37 -5.12
N SER A 11 21.11 -28.79 -4.09
CA SER A 11 20.81 -28.49 -2.69
C SER A 11 21.12 -27.02 -2.36
N SER A 12 22.27 -26.51 -2.80
CA SER A 12 22.69 -25.13 -2.56
C SER A 12 21.74 -24.10 -3.17
N ASN A 13 21.23 -24.35 -4.37
CA ASN A 13 20.26 -23.47 -5.03
C ASN A 13 18.91 -23.46 -4.31
N LYS A 14 18.47 -24.61 -3.79
CA LYS A 14 17.24 -24.71 -3.00
C LYS A 14 17.34 -23.97 -1.67
N THR A 15 18.48 -24.09 -0.99
CA THR A 15 18.75 -23.36 0.26
C THR A 15 18.80 -21.86 0.02
N GLN A 16 19.54 -21.42 -1.01
CA GLN A 16 19.64 -20.00 -1.35
C GLN A 16 18.28 -19.40 -1.74
N PHE A 17 17.44 -20.15 -2.46
CA PHE A 17 16.08 -19.74 -2.76
C PHE A 17 15.23 -19.59 -1.50
N GLN A 18 15.27 -20.58 -0.58
CA GLN A 18 14.54 -20.52 0.68
C GLN A 18 14.97 -19.33 1.53
N ASP A 19 16.27 -19.05 1.62
CA ASP A 19 16.81 -17.89 2.34
C ASP A 19 16.32 -16.57 1.74
N ASN A 20 16.30 -16.48 0.40
CA ASN A 20 15.80 -15.30 -0.30
C ASN A 20 14.30 -15.08 -0.05
N ILE A 21 13.49 -16.14 -0.08
CA ILE A 21 12.06 -16.06 0.24
C ILE A 21 11.83 -15.60 1.68
N GLN A 22 12.59 -16.14 2.65
CA GLN A 22 12.45 -15.71 4.05
C GLN A 22 12.79 -14.23 4.24
N ARG A 23 13.83 -13.74 3.56
CA ARG A 23 14.19 -12.31 3.56
C ARG A 23 13.10 -11.46 2.94
N LEU A 24 12.53 -11.90 1.80
CA LEU A 24 11.42 -11.21 1.14
C LEU A 24 10.19 -11.15 2.05
N THR A 25 9.79 -12.27 2.67
CA THR A 25 8.67 -12.31 3.61
C THR A 25 8.89 -11.35 4.79
N LYS A 26 10.12 -11.27 5.31
CA LYS A 26 10.47 -10.35 6.40
C LYS A 26 10.39 -8.88 5.97
N VAL A 27 10.92 -8.54 4.79
CA VAL A 27 10.84 -7.18 4.23
C VAL A 27 9.39 -6.80 3.94
N TRP A 28 8.63 -7.72 3.35
CA TRP A 28 7.22 -7.54 3.08
C TRP A 28 6.42 -7.31 4.35
N ALA A 29 6.61 -8.13 5.40
CA ALA A 29 5.95 -7.94 6.68
C ALA A 29 6.30 -6.61 7.35
N ALA A 30 7.56 -6.15 7.24
CA ALA A 30 7.98 -4.85 7.77
C ALA A 30 7.37 -3.68 6.98
N GLN A 31 7.32 -3.79 5.66
CA GLN A 31 6.68 -2.80 4.79
C GLN A 31 5.16 -2.76 5.03
N GLU A 32 4.52 -3.92 5.18
CA GLU A 32 3.10 -4.04 5.45
C GLU A 32 2.73 -3.48 6.83
N ALA A 33 3.51 -3.79 7.87
CA ALA A 33 3.34 -3.20 9.19
C ALA A 33 3.52 -1.67 9.17
N ASN A 34 4.45 -1.16 8.34
CA ASN A 34 4.63 0.28 8.19
C ASN A 34 3.48 0.93 7.40
N ARG A 35 2.96 0.25 6.36
CA ARG A 35 1.77 0.66 5.63
C ARG A 35 0.57 0.77 6.56
N LEU A 36 0.32 -0.25 7.40
CA LEU A 36 -0.78 -0.25 8.37
C LEU A 36 -0.63 0.84 9.44
N LYS A 37 0.60 1.11 9.90
CA LYS A 37 0.87 2.21 10.84
C LYS A 37 0.77 3.59 10.20
N ALA A 38 1.16 3.73 8.94
CA ALA A 38 1.02 4.97 8.19
C ALA A 38 -0.45 5.23 7.81
N SER A 39 -1.20 4.20 7.42
CA SER A 39 -2.57 4.33 6.92
C SER A 39 -3.66 4.39 7.99
N GLY A 40 -3.34 4.11 9.26
CA GLY A 40 -4.30 4.21 10.37
C GLY A 40 -5.62 3.48 10.10
N GLY A 41 -5.59 2.36 9.37
CA GLY A 41 -6.76 1.56 9.03
C GLY A 41 -7.61 2.06 7.86
N THR A 42 -7.20 3.11 7.14
CA THR A 42 -7.92 3.58 5.94
C THR A 42 -7.21 3.06 4.70
N GLU A 43 -7.91 2.30 3.85
CA GLU A 43 -7.41 1.91 2.53
C GLU A 43 -6.93 3.17 1.79
N ASP A 44 -5.63 3.26 1.48
CA ASP A 44 -4.99 4.54 1.14
C ASP A 44 -5.58 5.22 -0.12
N ALA A 45 -6.19 4.46 -1.02
CA ALA A 45 -6.96 5.00 -2.13
C ALA A 45 -8.06 4.04 -2.64
N LYS A 46 -9.17 4.61 -3.14
CA LYS A 46 -10.24 3.90 -3.84
C LYS A 46 -10.61 4.63 -5.13
N VAL A 47 -10.95 3.89 -6.18
CA VAL A 47 -11.60 4.45 -7.36
C VAL A 47 -13.08 4.08 -7.30
N TYR A 48 -13.96 5.07 -7.42
CA TYR A 48 -15.40 4.87 -7.48
C TYR A 48 -16.01 5.81 -8.52
N MET A 49 -16.81 5.26 -9.43
CA MET A 49 -17.35 5.99 -10.60
C MET A 49 -16.27 6.83 -11.30
N GLU A 50 -15.13 6.20 -11.60
CA GLU A 50 -13.95 6.83 -12.25
C GLU A 50 -13.24 7.93 -11.44
N VAL A 51 -13.73 8.28 -10.24
CA VAL A 51 -13.10 9.26 -9.36
C VAL A 51 -12.17 8.57 -8.36
N LYS A 52 -10.94 9.06 -8.25
CA LYS A 52 -9.99 8.63 -7.22
C LYS A 52 -10.26 9.35 -5.91
N TYR A 53 -10.32 8.59 -4.83
CA TYR A 53 -10.44 9.05 -3.45
C TYR A 53 -9.23 8.59 -2.66
N GLU A 54 -8.67 9.47 -1.84
CA GLU A 54 -7.49 9.21 -1.03
C GLU A 54 -7.80 9.39 0.45
N GLY A 55 -7.22 8.53 1.28
CA GLY A 55 -7.38 8.58 2.73
C GLY A 55 -6.64 9.81 3.29
N LYS A 56 -7.34 10.68 4.01
CA LYS A 56 -6.70 11.82 4.69
C LYS A 56 -6.35 11.42 6.12
N GLN A 57 -5.07 11.59 6.49
CA GLN A 57 -4.57 11.20 7.82
C GLN A 57 -4.71 12.33 8.86
N ASN A 58 -4.83 13.58 8.40
CA ASN A 58 -4.85 14.78 9.25
C ASN A 58 -5.85 15.79 8.71
N GLY A 59 -6.17 16.79 9.54
CA GLY A 59 -7.02 17.92 9.15
C GLY A 59 -8.51 17.58 9.15
N PRO A 60 -9.37 18.42 8.53
CA PRO A 60 -10.82 18.34 8.66
C PRO A 60 -11.44 17.06 8.08
N PHE A 61 -10.71 16.34 7.23
CA PHE A 61 -11.16 15.09 6.62
C PHE A 61 -10.45 13.84 7.15
N GLN A 62 -9.80 13.93 8.32
CA GLN A 62 -9.08 12.81 8.91
C GLN A 62 -9.95 11.53 8.97
N GLY A 63 -9.39 10.41 8.52
CA GLY A 63 -10.05 9.09 8.48
C GLY A 63 -11.10 8.95 7.37
N LYS A 64 -11.21 9.91 6.44
CA LYS A 64 -12.13 9.86 5.30
C LYS A 64 -11.37 9.68 3.99
N LEU A 65 -12.07 9.05 3.03
CA LEU A 65 -11.67 8.99 1.62
C LEU A 65 -12.23 10.22 0.91
N VAL A 66 -11.35 11.08 0.41
CA VAL A 66 -11.73 12.36 -0.21
C VAL A 66 -11.18 12.44 -1.62
N SER A 67 -11.99 12.98 -2.55
CA SER A 67 -11.53 13.26 -3.92
C SER A 67 -10.48 14.36 -3.95
N GLN A 68 -9.83 14.53 -5.09
CA GLN A 68 -9.13 15.78 -5.37
C GLN A 68 -10.12 16.95 -5.33
N GLY A 69 -9.67 18.10 -4.81
CA GLY A 69 -10.47 19.32 -4.76
C GLY A 69 -10.72 19.88 -6.16
N THR A 70 -11.95 20.32 -6.42
CA THR A 70 -12.33 21.01 -7.66
C THR A 70 -12.63 22.47 -7.35
N ILE A 71 -12.10 23.39 -8.15
CA ILE A 71 -12.41 24.82 -7.99
C ILE A 71 -13.80 25.09 -8.54
N ILE A 72 -14.63 25.76 -7.74
CA ILE A 72 -15.95 26.25 -8.13
C ILE A 72 -16.07 27.72 -7.72
N SER A 73 -16.73 28.54 -8.52
CA SER A 73 -16.99 29.94 -8.18
C SER A 73 -18.44 30.11 -7.78
N ILE A 74 -18.69 30.71 -6.61
CA ILE A 74 -20.03 31.01 -6.08
C ILE A 74 -20.05 32.49 -5.72
N ASP A 75 -20.97 33.26 -6.30
CA ASP A 75 -21.15 34.69 -6.04
C ASP A 75 -19.89 35.57 -6.25
N GLY A 76 -19.01 35.15 -7.16
CA GLY A 76 -17.76 35.86 -7.46
C GLY A 76 -16.58 35.50 -6.56
N GLU A 77 -16.74 34.52 -5.66
CA GLU A 77 -15.68 33.97 -4.82
C GLU A 77 -15.33 32.53 -5.23
N ASP A 78 -14.05 32.17 -5.15
CA ASP A 78 -13.56 30.83 -5.49
C ASP A 78 -13.50 29.91 -4.26
N TYR A 79 -14.08 28.73 -4.40
CA TYR A 79 -14.16 27.69 -3.39
C TYR A 79 -13.55 26.38 -3.88
N VAL A 80 -13.16 25.53 -2.93
CA VAL A 80 -12.72 24.16 -3.22
C VAL A 80 -13.81 23.17 -2.80
N GLU A 81 -14.45 22.53 -3.78
CA GLU A 81 -15.34 21.40 -3.52
C GLU A 81 -14.52 20.13 -3.27
N ASN A 82 -14.80 19.45 -2.16
CA ASN A 82 -14.26 18.13 -1.84
C ASN A 82 -15.41 17.12 -1.75
N ARG A 83 -15.29 15.97 -2.44
CA ARG A 83 -16.27 14.87 -2.33
C ARG A 83 -15.77 13.82 -1.37
N VAL A 84 -16.61 13.42 -0.41
CA VAL A 84 -16.27 12.37 0.56
C VAL A 84 -16.96 11.08 0.15
N LEU A 85 -16.17 10.00 0.00
CA LEU A 85 -16.72 8.68 -0.30
C LEU A 85 -17.23 8.01 0.97
N ILE A 86 -18.55 7.92 1.10
CA ILE A 86 -19.24 7.24 2.18
C ILE A 86 -19.79 5.93 1.58
N LYS A 87 -19.15 4.79 1.88
CA LYS A 87 -19.76 3.49 1.59
C LYS A 87 -20.64 3.11 2.79
N PRO A 88 -21.92 2.76 2.59
CA PRO A 88 -22.72 2.13 3.65
C PRO A 88 -22.17 0.74 3.99
#